data_AF-A0A316AGH4-F1
#
_entry.id   AF-A0A316AGH4-F1
#
_cell.length_a   1.000
_cell.length_b   1.000
_cell.length_c   1.000
_cell.angle_alpha   90.00
_cell.angle_beta   90.00
_cell.angle_gamma   90.00
#
_symmetry.space_group_name_H-M   'P 1'
#
loop_
_entity.id
_entity.type
_entity.pdbx_description
1 polymer ?
#
loop_
_entity_poly.entity_id
_entity_poly.type
_entity_poly.pdbx_seq_one_letter_code
_entity_poly.pdbx_strand_id
1 'polypeptide(L)'
;MEKDFFNTILQNINVVDENGLGYDISLLPEAKKEYENYKNRCLASEWSDSHFDEWSDADTLKFIRKPSLVEFIDDPAKRKQAILENKANVYFPVCDNKSASNEMPWNEIHQLNGVEKYNSLIVAAAKEYSLDPDLLRAIVYMETTHGYYDNAISNVFGAFNLTPNYIPESINKSILPMNINTQFWGDNFGSREQLRIPEYNIYAGAKHLKQLQNAVGGLDIEKIATLYNNLSARRINDYGKRVARLYQEKPWINPPSQYNYNEGAPLLNFLRALLISTYTLCPSLFAE
;
A
#
# COMPACT_ATOMS: atom_id res chain seq x y z
N MET A 1 1.86 -19.75 38.84
CA MET A 1 0.58 -19.95 38.13
C MET A 1 0.79 -20.05 36.61
N GLU A 2 1.68 -19.24 36.01
CA GLU A 2 1.98 -19.30 34.55
C GLU A 2 2.80 -20.51 34.09
N LYS A 3 3.77 -21.00 34.89
CA LYS A 3 4.55 -22.20 34.54
C LYS A 3 3.71 -23.48 34.43
N ASP A 4 2.64 -23.59 35.22
CA ASP A 4 1.75 -24.77 35.20
C ASP A 4 0.80 -24.73 33.99
N PHE A 5 0.41 -23.54 33.53
CA PHE A 5 -0.39 -23.38 32.32
C PHE A 5 0.38 -23.86 31.08
N PHE A 6 1.66 -23.49 30.96
CA PHE A 6 2.53 -23.94 29.87
C PHE A 6 2.79 -25.45 29.87
N ASN A 7 3.04 -26.03 31.03
CA ASN A 7 3.24 -27.48 31.14
C ASN A 7 1.97 -28.27 30.81
N THR A 8 0.79 -27.68 31.03
CA THR A 8 -0.51 -28.27 30.66
C THR A 8 -0.78 -28.18 29.15
N ILE A 9 -0.36 -27.09 28.50
CA ILE A 9 -0.47 -26.89 27.05
C ILE A 9 0.41 -27.88 26.26
N LEU A 10 1.65 -28.11 26.72
CA LEU A 10 2.60 -29.01 26.04
C LEU A 10 2.18 -30.50 26.00
N GLN A 11 1.16 -30.89 26.78
CA GLN A 11 0.69 -32.28 26.84
C GLN A 11 -0.47 -32.59 25.88
N ASN A 12 -1.06 -31.59 25.22
CA ASN A 12 -2.19 -31.77 24.31
C ASN A 12 -1.88 -31.20 22.93
N ILE A 13 -1.78 -32.07 21.92
CA ILE A 13 -1.39 -31.73 20.53
C ILE A 13 -2.33 -30.69 19.88
N ASN A 14 -3.55 -30.54 20.40
CA ASN A 14 -4.53 -29.54 19.95
C ASN A 14 -5.04 -28.74 21.16
N VAL A 15 -4.45 -27.58 21.43
CA VAL A 15 -5.01 -26.64 22.41
C VAL A 15 -5.98 -25.73 21.68
N VAL A 16 -7.12 -25.42 22.28
CA VAL A 16 -8.15 -24.57 21.69
C VAL A 16 -8.27 -23.32 22.56
N ASP A 17 -8.28 -22.12 21.97
CA ASP A 17 -8.48 -20.90 22.74
C ASP A 17 -9.93 -20.72 23.21
N GLU A 18 -10.16 -19.69 24.02
CA GLU A 18 -11.48 -19.28 24.53
C GLU A 18 -12.52 -18.99 23.42
N ASN A 19 -12.08 -18.86 22.17
CA ASN A 19 -12.91 -18.63 20.99
C ASN A 19 -13.04 -19.88 20.08
N GLY A 20 -12.52 -21.04 20.50
CA GLY A 20 -12.64 -22.28 19.72
C GLY A 20 -11.57 -22.45 18.63
N LEU A 21 -10.51 -21.63 18.58
CA LEU A 21 -9.43 -21.75 17.60
C LEU A 21 -8.34 -22.71 18.10
N GLY A 22 -8.11 -23.79 17.35
CA GLY A 22 -7.10 -24.80 17.64
C GLY A 22 -5.67 -24.37 17.27
N TYR A 23 -4.70 -24.76 18.08
CA TYR A 23 -3.27 -24.57 17.87
C TYR A 23 -2.60 -25.92 17.58
N ASP A 24 -1.82 -26.00 16.50
CA ASP A 24 -0.87 -27.11 16.31
C ASP A 24 0.46 -26.76 16.99
N ILE A 25 0.66 -27.34 18.17
CA ILE A 25 1.83 -27.07 19.03
C ILE A 25 3.12 -27.63 18.41
N SER A 26 3.03 -28.55 17.46
CA SER A 26 4.22 -29.09 16.79
C SER A 26 4.97 -28.05 15.96
N LEU A 27 4.29 -26.97 15.52
CA LEU A 27 4.84 -25.88 14.70
C LEU A 27 5.38 -24.71 15.52
N LEU A 28 5.31 -24.81 16.85
CA LEU A 28 5.75 -23.77 17.77
C LEU A 28 7.26 -23.46 17.66
N PRO A 29 8.17 -24.43 17.42
CA PRO A 29 9.58 -24.15 17.16
C PRO A 29 9.83 -23.33 15.88
N GLU A 30 9.14 -23.65 14.79
CA GLU A 30 9.23 -22.95 13.50
C GLU A 30 8.65 -21.54 13.61
N ALA A 31 7.47 -21.40 14.23
CA ALA A 31 6.85 -20.10 14.49
C ALA A 31 7.73 -19.22 15.38
N LYS A 32 8.38 -19.80 16.41
CA LYS A 32 9.37 -19.09 17.23
C LYS A 32 10.57 -18.63 16.41
N LYS A 33 11.11 -19.47 15.54
CA LYS A 33 12.23 -19.10 14.66
C LYS A 33 11.86 -18.00 13.66
N GLU A 34 10.67 -18.08 13.06
CA GLU A 34 10.10 -17.05 12.19
C GLU A 34 9.91 -15.71 12.93
N TYR A 35 9.39 -15.78 14.16
CA TYR A 35 9.22 -14.62 15.03
C TYR A 35 10.57 -13.99 15.43
N GLU A 36 11.55 -14.78 15.84
CA GLU A 36 12.90 -14.27 16.16
C GLU A 36 13.56 -13.63 14.93
N ASN A 37 13.37 -14.22 13.75
CA ASN A 37 13.80 -13.58 12.50
C ASN A 37 13.05 -12.26 12.25
N TYR A 38 11.74 -12.19 12.51
CA TYR A 38 10.96 -10.94 12.42
C TYR A 38 11.47 -9.89 13.41
N LYS A 39 11.67 -10.26 14.68
CA LYS A 39 12.20 -9.42 15.74
C LYS A 39 13.57 -8.85 15.36
N ASN A 40 14.49 -9.71 14.94
CA ASN A 40 15.82 -9.28 14.48
C ASN A 40 15.72 -8.33 13.28
N ARG A 41 14.76 -8.53 12.36
CA ARG A 41 14.58 -7.62 11.21
C ARG A 41 13.96 -6.27 11.61
N CYS A 42 12.97 -6.27 12.48
CA CYS A 42 12.19 -5.08 12.83
C CYS A 42 12.86 -4.24 13.92
N LEU A 43 13.64 -4.86 14.80
CA LEU A 43 14.22 -4.20 15.98
C LEU A 43 15.73 -3.95 15.86
N ALA A 44 16.47 -4.61 14.95
CA ALA A 44 17.93 -4.42 14.86
C ALA A 44 18.40 -3.02 14.38
N SER A 45 17.50 -2.12 13.99
CA SER A 45 17.85 -0.72 13.68
C SER A 45 17.34 0.29 14.71
N GLU A 46 16.67 -0.16 15.77
CA GLU A 46 16.15 0.70 16.85
C GLU A 46 16.76 0.25 18.19
N TRP A 47 17.95 0.79 18.49
CA TRP A 47 18.56 0.89 19.84
C TRP A 47 19.25 -0.35 20.46
N SER A 48 20.32 -0.05 21.20
CA SER A 48 21.31 -0.94 21.82
C SER A 48 20.79 -1.74 23.02
N ASP A 49 20.92 -3.07 22.96
CA ASP A 49 21.28 -4.07 23.99
C ASP A 49 20.89 -3.96 25.48
N SER A 50 20.10 -2.99 25.97
CA SER A 50 19.92 -2.83 27.43
C SER A 50 18.50 -2.73 27.96
N HIS A 51 17.45 -3.04 27.20
CA HIS A 51 16.05 -2.96 27.70
C HIS A 51 15.10 -4.07 27.24
N PHE A 52 15.61 -5.23 26.83
CA PHE A 52 14.74 -6.39 26.54
C PHE A 52 14.52 -7.24 27.78
N ASP A 53 13.90 -6.65 28.80
CA ASP A 53 13.22 -7.44 29.82
C ASP A 53 11.83 -7.83 29.29
N GLU A 54 11.66 -9.14 29.15
CA GLU A 54 10.41 -9.92 29.09
C GLU A 54 9.21 -9.31 28.35
N TRP A 55 9.07 -9.65 27.06
CA TRP A 55 7.75 -9.58 26.41
C TRP A 55 6.94 -10.84 26.71
N SER A 56 5.67 -10.62 27.04
CA SER A 56 4.73 -11.65 27.52
C SER A 56 4.37 -12.68 26.45
N ASP A 57 4.03 -13.88 26.89
CA ASP A 57 3.55 -14.98 26.05
C ASP A 57 2.36 -14.61 25.15
N ALA A 58 1.62 -13.54 25.46
CA ALA A 58 0.49 -13.05 24.67
C ALA A 58 0.86 -12.55 23.27
N ASP A 59 2.03 -11.93 23.07
CA ASP A 59 2.44 -11.44 21.74
C ASP A 59 3.00 -12.55 20.87
N THR A 60 3.68 -13.51 21.49
CA THR A 60 4.04 -14.79 20.86
C THR A 60 2.77 -15.56 20.47
N LEU A 61 1.73 -15.54 21.31
CA LEU A 61 0.42 -16.15 21.03
C LEU A 61 -0.38 -15.41 19.94
N LYS A 62 -0.20 -14.11 19.69
CA LYS A 62 -0.77 -13.45 18.49
C LYS A 62 -0.09 -13.94 17.20
N PHE A 63 1.20 -14.20 17.25
CA PHE A 63 1.96 -14.80 16.14
C PHE A 63 1.56 -16.29 15.95
N ILE A 64 1.32 -16.99 17.06
CA ILE A 64 0.81 -18.38 17.13
C ILE A 64 -0.72 -18.46 17.00
N ARG A 65 -1.48 -17.36 16.90
CA ARG A 65 -2.92 -17.41 16.51
C ARG A 65 -3.10 -17.61 15.00
N LYS A 66 -2.00 -17.55 14.23
CA LYS A 66 -1.95 -17.76 12.77
C LYS A 66 -1.45 -19.13 12.22
N PRO A 67 -0.87 -20.11 12.94
CA PRO A 67 -0.22 -21.28 12.36
C PRO A 67 -1.23 -22.41 12.17
N SER A 68 -1.29 -23.03 10.99
CA SER A 68 -0.34 -24.09 10.63
C SER A 68 0.02 -24.20 9.14
N LEU A 69 -0.39 -23.24 8.29
CA LEU A 69 -0.20 -23.32 6.83
C LEU A 69 0.36 -22.05 6.18
N VAL A 70 0.73 -21.03 6.95
CA VAL A 70 1.09 -19.70 6.43
C VAL A 70 2.59 -19.60 6.11
N GLU A 71 2.93 -19.44 4.83
CA GLU A 71 4.30 -19.21 4.36
C GLU A 71 4.72 -17.74 4.55
N PHE A 72 5.83 -17.51 5.23
CA PHE A 72 6.42 -16.18 5.38
C PHE A 72 7.28 -15.84 4.17
N ILE A 73 6.93 -14.74 3.48
CA ILE A 73 7.60 -14.34 2.25
C ILE A 73 8.13 -12.91 2.39
N ASP A 74 9.44 -12.78 2.66
CA ASP A 74 10.12 -11.47 2.70
C ASP A 74 10.78 -11.10 1.36
N ASP A 75 11.13 -12.10 0.55
CA ASP A 75 11.79 -11.87 -0.73
C ASP A 75 10.85 -11.17 -1.73
N PRO A 76 11.22 -10.01 -2.31
CA PRO A 76 10.33 -9.24 -3.18
C PRO A 76 9.89 -10.00 -4.44
N ALA A 77 10.75 -10.84 -5.02
CA ALA A 77 10.40 -11.61 -6.21
C ALA A 77 9.38 -12.69 -5.87
N LYS A 78 9.55 -13.37 -4.73
CA LYS A 78 8.56 -14.34 -4.22
C LYS A 78 7.25 -13.67 -3.82
N ARG A 79 7.28 -12.47 -3.22
CA ARG A 79 6.06 -11.69 -2.92
C ARG A 79 5.29 -11.40 -4.20
N LYS A 80 5.98 -10.95 -5.25
CA LYS A 80 5.38 -10.69 -6.57
C LYS A 80 4.72 -11.95 -7.11
N GLN A 81 5.45 -13.07 -7.11
CA GLN A 81 4.93 -14.35 -7.57
C GLN A 81 3.67 -14.76 -6.78
N ALA A 82 3.70 -14.66 -5.45
CA ALA A 82 2.55 -14.98 -4.61
C ALA A 82 1.31 -14.12 -4.92
N ILE A 83 1.49 -12.83 -5.23
CA ILE A 83 0.37 -11.96 -5.67
C ILE A 83 -0.17 -12.41 -7.04
N LEU A 84 0.71 -12.68 -8.01
CA LEU A 84 0.32 -13.13 -9.34
C LEU A 84 -0.44 -14.46 -9.31
N GLU A 85 -0.01 -15.38 -8.46
CA GLU A 85 -0.62 -16.70 -8.28
C GLU A 85 -1.85 -16.67 -7.38
N ASN A 86 -2.17 -15.52 -6.77
CA ASN A 86 -3.18 -15.40 -5.71
C ASN A 86 -2.96 -16.46 -4.61
N LYS A 87 -1.70 -16.63 -4.21
CA LYS A 87 -1.28 -17.69 -3.31
C LYS A 87 -1.95 -17.52 -1.94
N ALA A 88 -2.71 -18.52 -1.54
CA ALA A 88 -3.33 -18.57 -0.22
C ALA A 88 -2.28 -18.87 0.87
N ASN A 89 -2.62 -18.52 2.11
CA ASN A 89 -1.79 -18.79 3.28
C ASN A 89 -0.36 -18.26 3.12
N VAL A 90 -0.21 -17.00 2.76
CA VAL A 90 1.09 -16.30 2.78
C VAL A 90 1.04 -15.14 3.74
N TYR A 91 2.18 -14.79 4.32
CA TYR A 91 2.34 -13.57 5.11
C TYR A 91 3.52 -12.74 4.63
N PHE A 92 3.27 -11.47 4.32
CA PHE A 92 4.30 -10.50 3.94
C PHE A 92 4.67 -9.66 5.16
N PRO A 93 5.83 -9.91 5.80
CA PRO A 93 6.22 -9.15 6.98
C PRO A 93 6.57 -7.72 6.60
N VAL A 94 5.90 -6.77 7.26
CA VAL A 94 6.23 -5.35 7.25
C VAL A 94 6.32 -4.90 8.70
N CYS A 95 7.45 -4.30 9.08
CA CYS A 95 7.67 -3.76 10.40
C CYS A 95 7.07 -2.36 10.52
N ASP A 96 6.76 -1.97 11.74
CA ASP A 96 6.42 -0.57 12.02
C ASP A 96 7.63 0.34 11.78
N ASN A 97 7.35 1.61 11.53
CA ASN A 97 8.36 2.64 11.37
C ASN A 97 7.86 3.95 11.98
N LYS A 98 8.43 4.33 13.13
CA LYS A 98 8.03 5.56 13.83
C LYS A 98 8.53 6.83 13.14
N SER A 99 9.53 6.73 12.27
CA SER A 99 10.04 7.88 11.52
C SER A 99 9.31 8.14 10.21
N ALA A 100 8.46 7.21 9.75
CA ALA A 100 7.63 7.43 8.57
C ALA A 100 6.62 8.56 8.82
N SER A 101 6.57 9.51 7.90
CA SER A 101 5.72 10.70 7.99
C SER A 101 4.36 10.45 7.36
N ASN A 102 3.30 10.97 7.98
CA ASN A 102 1.96 11.04 7.40
C ASN A 102 1.64 12.43 6.82
N GLU A 103 2.65 13.31 6.77
CA GLU A 103 2.50 14.66 6.25
C GLU A 103 2.11 14.61 4.78
N MET A 104 1.30 15.59 4.40
CA MET A 104 0.89 15.79 3.02
C MET A 104 2.13 16.14 2.18
N PRO A 105 2.44 15.35 1.13
CA PRO A 105 3.52 15.69 0.24
C PRO A 105 3.26 17.05 -0.42
N TRP A 106 4.32 17.83 -0.63
CA TRP A 106 4.21 19.19 -1.21
C TRP A 106 3.56 19.21 -2.61
N ASN A 107 3.56 18.06 -3.29
CA ASN A 107 2.99 17.83 -4.60
C ASN A 107 1.56 17.25 -4.57
N GLU A 108 0.92 17.13 -3.40
CA GLU A 108 -0.48 16.69 -3.31
C GLU A 108 -1.44 17.84 -3.69
N ILE A 109 -2.21 17.67 -4.78
CA ILE A 109 -3.22 18.64 -5.23
C ILE A 109 -4.62 18.09 -4.99
N HIS A 110 -5.29 18.51 -3.91
CA HIS A 110 -6.62 18.02 -3.52
C HIS A 110 -7.66 18.13 -4.63
N GLN A 111 -7.63 19.20 -5.44
CA GLN A 111 -8.59 19.42 -6.53
C GLN A 111 -8.52 18.35 -7.63
N LEU A 112 -7.44 17.56 -7.69
CA LEU A 112 -7.28 16.44 -8.62
C LEU A 112 -7.80 15.12 -8.06
N ASN A 113 -8.38 15.10 -6.85
CA ASN A 113 -8.87 13.87 -6.26
C ASN A 113 -9.95 13.23 -7.16
N GLY A 114 -9.75 11.96 -7.50
CA GLY A 114 -10.66 11.20 -8.37
C GLY A 114 -11.79 10.50 -7.61
N VAL A 115 -11.90 10.66 -6.29
CA VAL A 115 -12.83 9.88 -5.47
C VAL A 115 -14.27 10.15 -5.85
N GLU A 116 -14.69 11.41 -5.91
CA GLU A 116 -16.06 11.77 -6.29
C GLU A 116 -16.39 11.28 -7.70
N LYS A 117 -15.49 11.54 -8.66
CA LYS A 117 -15.63 11.15 -10.07
C LYS A 117 -15.85 9.65 -10.25
N TYR A 118 -15.17 8.82 -9.46
CA TYR A 118 -15.17 7.36 -9.62
C TYR A 118 -15.92 6.61 -8.50
N ASN A 119 -16.66 7.30 -7.64
CA ASN A 119 -17.21 6.70 -6.42
C ASN A 119 -18.12 5.49 -6.66
N SER A 120 -18.94 5.50 -7.72
CA SER A 120 -19.81 4.36 -8.06
C SER A 120 -19.00 3.11 -8.43
N LEU A 121 -17.94 3.28 -9.23
CA LEU A 121 -17.02 2.21 -9.61
C LEU A 121 -16.23 1.70 -8.40
N ILE A 122 -15.78 2.61 -7.53
CA ILE A 122 -15.10 2.27 -6.28
C ILE A 122 -15.97 1.38 -5.40
N VAL A 123 -17.23 1.77 -5.18
CA VAL A 123 -18.17 0.99 -4.35
C VAL A 123 -18.45 -0.37 -4.98
N ALA A 124 -18.63 -0.44 -6.31
CA ALA A 124 -18.88 -1.70 -7.01
C ALA A 124 -17.68 -2.66 -6.91
N ALA A 125 -16.46 -2.17 -7.17
CA ALA A 125 -15.25 -2.97 -7.06
C ALA A 125 -14.95 -3.40 -5.61
N ALA A 126 -15.15 -2.51 -4.64
CA ALA A 126 -14.98 -2.85 -3.23
C ALA A 126 -15.94 -3.96 -2.79
N LYS A 127 -17.19 -3.92 -3.25
CA LYS A 127 -18.17 -4.98 -3.01
C LYS A 127 -17.74 -6.31 -3.64
N GLU A 128 -17.32 -6.29 -4.91
CA GLU A 128 -16.87 -7.48 -5.65
C GLU A 128 -15.73 -8.19 -4.92
N TYR A 129 -14.72 -7.44 -4.47
CA TYR A 129 -13.53 -8.00 -3.83
C TYR A 129 -13.63 -8.09 -2.30
N SER A 130 -14.79 -7.79 -1.71
CA SER A 130 -14.99 -7.76 -0.26
C SER A 130 -13.89 -6.94 0.45
N LEU A 131 -13.71 -5.71 -0.04
CA LEU A 131 -12.84 -4.68 0.51
C LEU A 131 -13.66 -3.60 1.21
N ASP A 132 -13.03 -2.92 2.17
CA ASP A 132 -13.56 -1.66 2.65
C ASP A 132 -13.49 -0.61 1.52
N PRO A 133 -14.62 -0.02 1.08
CA PRO A 133 -14.59 1.00 0.05
C PRO A 133 -13.75 2.22 0.43
N ASP A 134 -13.60 2.54 1.71
CA ASP A 134 -12.77 3.69 2.15
C ASP A 134 -11.28 3.42 1.98
N LEU A 135 -10.81 2.17 2.06
CA LEU A 135 -9.43 1.83 1.70
C LEU A 135 -9.19 2.10 0.21
N LEU A 136 -10.15 1.69 -0.64
CA LEU A 136 -10.08 1.95 -2.08
C LEU A 136 -10.11 3.45 -2.39
N ARG A 137 -10.97 4.23 -1.71
CA ARG A 137 -11.02 5.69 -1.84
C ARG A 137 -9.71 6.34 -1.42
N ALA A 138 -9.10 5.90 -0.33
CA ALA A 138 -7.83 6.45 0.15
C ALA A 138 -6.70 6.25 -0.88
N ILE A 139 -6.65 5.07 -1.52
CA ILE A 139 -5.68 4.79 -2.61
C ILE A 139 -5.99 5.64 -3.84
N VAL A 140 -7.24 5.66 -4.33
CA VAL A 140 -7.62 6.51 -5.48
C VAL A 140 -7.26 7.98 -5.21
N TYR A 141 -7.57 8.47 -4.00
CA TYR A 141 -7.22 9.82 -3.60
C TYR A 141 -5.72 10.05 -3.67
N MET A 142 -4.92 9.18 -3.02
CA MET A 142 -3.46 9.27 -3.00
C MET A 142 -2.89 9.30 -4.41
N GLU A 143 -3.30 8.37 -5.28
CA GLU A 143 -2.77 8.27 -6.64
C GLU A 143 -3.17 9.44 -7.53
N THR A 144 -4.42 9.91 -7.45
CA THR A 144 -4.91 10.96 -8.35
C THR A 144 -4.46 12.36 -7.95
N THR A 145 -4.26 12.61 -6.65
CA THR A 145 -3.74 13.90 -6.15
C THR A 145 -2.23 14.07 -6.36
N HIS A 146 -1.49 12.97 -6.56
CA HIS A 146 -0.03 12.97 -6.80
C HIS A 146 0.37 12.62 -8.24
N GLY A 147 -0.51 11.96 -9.00
CA GLY A 147 -0.26 11.47 -10.36
C GLY A 147 -0.32 12.54 -11.46
N TYR A 148 -0.31 13.83 -11.11
CA TYR A 148 -0.37 14.90 -12.12
C TYR A 148 0.88 14.95 -13.00
N TYR A 149 1.99 14.30 -12.65
CA TYR A 149 3.15 14.19 -13.55
C TYR A 149 2.79 13.47 -14.86
N ASP A 150 1.98 12.41 -14.81
CA ASP A 150 1.50 11.71 -15.99
C ASP A 150 0.56 12.60 -16.83
N ASN A 151 -0.29 13.37 -16.16
CA ASN A 151 -1.17 14.35 -16.80
C ASN A 151 -0.42 15.57 -17.33
N ALA A 152 0.63 16.03 -16.66
CA ALA A 152 1.44 17.18 -17.07
C ALA A 152 2.31 16.81 -18.28
N ILE A 153 2.90 15.61 -18.29
CA ILE A 153 3.55 15.04 -19.47
C ILE A 153 2.51 14.94 -20.59
N SER A 154 1.34 14.34 -20.35
CA SER A 154 0.28 14.22 -21.37
C SER A 154 -0.20 15.58 -21.91
N ASN A 155 -0.34 16.58 -21.05
CA ASN A 155 -0.77 17.93 -21.40
C ASN A 155 0.32 18.73 -22.11
N VAL A 156 1.60 18.55 -21.75
CA VAL A 156 2.72 19.16 -22.47
C VAL A 156 2.84 18.55 -23.86
N PHE A 157 2.82 17.22 -24.00
CA PHE A 157 2.85 16.57 -25.31
C PHE A 157 1.60 16.89 -26.15
N GLY A 158 0.43 16.95 -25.53
CA GLY A 158 -0.82 17.37 -26.17
C GLY A 158 -0.83 18.84 -26.60
N ALA A 159 -0.18 19.75 -25.84
CA ALA A 159 -0.02 21.16 -26.21
C ALA A 159 0.91 21.37 -27.42
N PHE A 160 1.78 20.41 -27.73
CA PHE A 160 2.63 20.41 -28.92
C PHE A 160 2.02 19.71 -30.15
N ASN A 161 0.71 19.41 -30.15
CA ASN A 161 0.02 18.69 -31.23
C ASN A 161 0.67 17.34 -31.59
N LEU A 162 1.43 16.77 -30.66
CA LEU A 162 1.82 15.36 -30.71
C LEU A 162 0.61 14.60 -30.18
N THR A 163 0.13 13.61 -30.93
CA THR A 163 -1.14 12.91 -30.70
C THR A 163 -1.40 12.65 -29.19
N PRO A 164 -2.54 13.11 -28.62
CA PRO A 164 -2.86 12.95 -27.19
C PRO A 164 -2.82 11.51 -26.66
N ASN A 165 -2.80 10.54 -27.58
CA ASN A 165 -2.86 9.10 -27.31
C ASN A 165 -1.50 8.39 -27.32
N TYR A 166 -0.37 9.10 -27.46
CA TYR A 166 0.94 8.47 -27.54
C TYR A 166 1.95 9.09 -26.56
N ILE A 167 1.77 8.82 -25.27
CA ILE A 167 2.94 8.75 -24.38
C ILE A 167 3.57 7.37 -24.60
N PRO A 168 4.83 7.28 -25.06
CA PRO A 168 5.53 6.02 -25.19
C PRO A 168 5.45 5.22 -23.89
N GLU A 169 5.22 3.91 -23.99
CA GLU A 169 5.18 3.00 -22.84
C GLU A 169 6.46 3.05 -21.99
N SER A 170 7.58 3.43 -22.61
CA SER A 170 8.87 3.64 -21.94
C SER A 170 8.86 4.80 -20.93
N ILE A 171 7.93 5.76 -21.06
CA ILE A 171 7.85 6.97 -20.24
C ILE A 171 6.77 6.83 -19.16
N ASN A 172 5.55 6.41 -19.51
CA ASN A 172 4.49 6.21 -18.51
C ASN A 172 4.27 4.73 -18.21
N LYS A 173 4.83 4.28 -17.09
CA LYS A 173 4.85 2.88 -16.65
C LYS A 173 3.59 2.45 -15.92
N SER A 174 2.74 3.40 -15.50
CA SER A 174 1.58 3.16 -14.68
C SER A 174 0.32 3.82 -15.23
N ILE A 175 -0.86 3.42 -14.76
CA ILE A 175 -2.12 3.96 -15.30
C ILE A 175 -3.07 4.29 -14.15
N LEU A 176 -3.49 5.55 -14.08
CA LEU A 176 -4.52 6.07 -13.18
C LEU A 176 -5.91 5.47 -13.48
N PRO A 177 -6.86 5.47 -12.52
CA PRO A 177 -6.82 6.10 -11.20
C PRO A 177 -6.13 5.33 -10.07
N MET A 178 -5.85 4.04 -10.23
CA MET A 178 -5.17 3.22 -9.21
C MET A 178 -3.66 3.16 -9.40
N ASN A 179 -3.11 3.79 -10.45
CA ASN A 179 -1.67 3.82 -10.75
C ASN A 179 -1.04 2.43 -10.94
N ILE A 180 -1.74 1.53 -11.64
CA ILE A 180 -1.28 0.16 -11.90
C ILE A 180 -0.07 0.16 -12.84
N ASN A 181 1.08 -0.32 -12.35
CA ASN A 181 2.33 -0.37 -13.10
C ASN A 181 2.39 -1.55 -14.07
N THR A 182 2.09 -1.31 -15.35
CA THR A 182 2.07 -2.36 -16.40
C THR A 182 3.46 -2.87 -16.74
N GLN A 183 4.52 -2.08 -16.53
CA GLN A 183 5.89 -2.57 -16.72
C GLN A 183 6.27 -3.60 -15.65
N PHE A 184 5.85 -3.36 -14.40
CA PHE A 184 6.14 -4.26 -13.29
C PHE A 184 5.22 -5.48 -13.32
N TRP A 185 3.92 -5.30 -13.50
CA TRP A 185 2.94 -6.39 -13.43
C TRP A 185 2.70 -7.12 -14.75
N GLY A 186 3.15 -6.58 -15.88
CA GLY A 186 2.71 -7.04 -17.21
C GLY A 186 1.19 -6.91 -17.34
N ASP A 187 0.58 -7.84 -18.06
CA ASP A 187 -0.88 -7.86 -18.31
C ASP A 187 -1.69 -8.62 -17.24
N ASN A 188 -1.07 -9.03 -16.14
CA ASN A 188 -1.71 -9.88 -15.11
C ASN A 188 -2.93 -9.21 -14.42
N PHE A 189 -3.00 -7.89 -14.47
CA PHE A 189 -4.12 -7.09 -13.97
C PHE A 189 -4.95 -6.45 -15.10
N GLY A 190 -4.69 -6.82 -16.35
CA GLY A 190 -5.29 -6.24 -17.55
C GLY A 190 -4.23 -5.61 -18.45
N SER A 191 -4.51 -5.57 -19.76
CA SER A 191 -3.62 -4.90 -20.71
C SER A 191 -3.60 -3.39 -20.46
N ARG A 192 -2.57 -2.71 -20.96
CA ARG A 192 -2.47 -1.25 -20.91
C ARG A 192 -3.71 -0.56 -21.49
N GLU A 193 -4.25 -1.04 -22.59
CA GLU A 193 -5.46 -0.52 -23.24
C GLU A 193 -6.68 -0.68 -22.33
N GLN A 194 -6.85 -1.85 -21.70
CA GLN A 194 -7.95 -2.08 -20.77
C GLN A 194 -7.83 -1.16 -19.55
N LEU A 195 -6.62 -1.05 -19.00
CA LEU A 195 -6.36 -0.24 -17.80
C LEU A 195 -6.49 1.27 -18.03
N ARG A 196 -6.56 1.76 -19.28
CA ARG A 196 -6.94 3.16 -19.59
C ARG A 196 -8.43 3.43 -19.33
N ILE A 197 -9.26 2.39 -19.26
CA ILE A 197 -10.68 2.51 -18.92
C ILE A 197 -10.77 2.50 -17.37
N PRO A 198 -11.31 3.56 -16.73
CA PRO A 198 -11.29 3.67 -15.28
C PRO A 198 -11.93 2.50 -14.54
N GLU A 199 -12.98 1.90 -15.09
CA GLU A 199 -13.63 0.72 -14.53
C GLU A 199 -12.65 -0.46 -14.40
N TYR A 200 -12.02 -0.89 -15.50
CA TYR A 200 -11.06 -1.99 -15.45
C TYR A 200 -9.87 -1.68 -14.53
N ASN A 201 -9.40 -0.43 -14.52
CA ASN A 201 -8.30 0.01 -13.66
C ASN A 201 -8.64 -0.08 -12.16
N ILE A 202 -9.85 0.35 -11.78
CA ILE A 202 -10.32 0.30 -10.39
C ILE A 202 -10.53 -1.15 -9.94
N TYR A 203 -11.11 -2.00 -10.80
CA TYR A 203 -11.27 -3.42 -10.50
C TYR A 203 -9.92 -4.14 -10.38
N ALA A 204 -8.96 -3.81 -11.25
CA ALA A 204 -7.59 -4.30 -11.17
C ALA A 204 -6.91 -3.90 -9.84
N GLY A 205 -7.01 -2.63 -9.46
CA GLY A 205 -6.48 -2.13 -8.18
C GLY A 205 -7.16 -2.76 -6.97
N ALA A 206 -8.48 -2.98 -7.01
CA ALA A 206 -9.22 -3.68 -5.96
C ALA A 206 -8.76 -5.14 -5.82
N LYS A 207 -8.60 -5.87 -6.92
CA LYS A 207 -8.04 -7.23 -6.90
C LYS A 207 -6.66 -7.24 -6.23
N HIS A 208 -5.77 -6.32 -6.63
CA HIS A 208 -4.43 -6.23 -6.09
C HIS A 208 -4.43 -5.92 -4.57
N LEU A 209 -5.24 -4.95 -4.13
CA LEU A 209 -5.38 -4.60 -2.72
C LEU A 209 -5.94 -5.76 -1.89
N LYS A 210 -6.88 -6.54 -2.44
CA LYS A 210 -7.40 -7.72 -1.74
C LYS A 210 -6.33 -8.78 -1.52
N GLN A 211 -5.48 -9.02 -2.51
CA GLN A 211 -4.36 -9.95 -2.39
C GLN A 211 -3.37 -9.48 -1.32
N LEU A 212 -3.06 -8.18 -1.28
CA LEU A 212 -2.21 -7.59 -0.24
C LEU A 212 -2.85 -7.66 1.15
N GLN A 213 -4.15 -7.36 1.30
CA GLN A 213 -4.85 -7.47 2.58
C GLN A 213 -4.79 -8.90 3.12
N ASN A 214 -4.98 -9.89 2.26
CA ASN A 214 -4.86 -11.30 2.64
C ASN A 214 -3.42 -11.64 3.05
N ALA A 215 -2.42 -11.16 2.31
CA ALA A 215 -1.00 -11.39 2.61
C ALA A 215 -0.50 -10.64 3.86
N VAL A 216 -1.13 -9.53 4.26
CA VAL A 216 -0.87 -8.88 5.57
C VAL A 216 -1.68 -9.58 6.68
N GLY A 217 -2.70 -10.35 6.32
CA GLY A 217 -3.51 -11.14 7.23
C GLY A 217 -4.42 -10.30 8.13
N GLY A 218 -4.99 -9.22 7.57
CA GLY A 218 -5.90 -8.33 8.29
C GLY A 218 -6.00 -6.94 7.64
N LEU A 219 -6.83 -6.08 8.23
CA LEU A 219 -6.98 -4.68 7.82
C LEU A 219 -5.94 -3.80 8.54
N ASP A 220 -4.69 -3.87 8.09
CA ASP A 220 -3.62 -2.95 8.49
C ASP A 220 -3.32 -2.01 7.32
N ILE A 221 -3.99 -0.85 7.32
CA ILE A 221 -3.97 0.09 6.19
C ILE A 221 -2.54 0.55 5.85
N GLU A 222 -1.72 0.81 6.88
CA GLU A 222 -0.35 1.29 6.68
C GLU A 222 0.51 0.24 5.97
N LYS A 223 0.44 -1.02 6.41
CA LYS A 223 1.20 -2.13 5.80
C LYS A 223 0.69 -2.47 4.40
N ILE A 224 -0.62 -2.51 4.21
CA ILE A 224 -1.23 -2.78 2.90
C ILE A 224 -0.80 -1.70 1.90
N ALA A 225 -0.95 -0.42 2.24
CA ALA A 225 -0.59 0.69 1.37
C ALA A 225 0.92 0.78 1.13
N THR A 226 1.74 0.49 2.15
CA THR A 226 3.20 0.39 1.99
C THR A 226 3.57 -0.64 0.91
N LEU A 227 2.97 -1.84 0.95
CA LEU A 227 3.24 -2.89 -0.02
C LEU A 227 2.64 -2.62 -1.40
N TYR A 228 1.49 -1.92 -1.43
CA TYR A 228 0.89 -1.44 -2.68
C TYR A 228 1.86 -0.52 -3.43
N ASN A 229 2.49 0.40 -2.72
CA ASN A 229 3.48 1.32 -3.26
C ASN A 229 4.83 0.66 -3.56
N ASN A 230 5.30 -0.21 -2.66
CA ASN A 230 6.58 -0.89 -2.79
C ASN A 230 6.54 -2.28 -2.17
N LEU A 231 6.41 -3.30 -3.02
CA LEU A 231 6.34 -4.71 -2.59
C LEU A 231 7.62 -5.19 -1.88
N SER A 232 8.75 -4.52 -2.10
CA SER A 232 10.03 -4.79 -1.43
C SER A 232 10.14 -4.17 -0.03
N ALA A 233 9.16 -3.38 0.38
CA ALA A 233 9.21 -2.68 1.65
C ALA A 233 9.20 -3.68 2.82
N ARG A 234 10.16 -3.49 3.72
CA ARG A 234 10.27 -4.24 4.99
C ARG A 234 9.73 -3.45 6.18
N ARG A 235 9.52 -2.15 6.01
CA ARG A 235 9.05 -1.22 7.03
C ARG A 235 8.00 -0.31 6.42
N ILE A 236 7.05 0.14 7.24
CA ILE A 236 6.06 1.15 6.84
C ILE A 236 6.78 2.39 6.30
N ASN A 237 6.32 2.88 5.15
CA ASN A 237 6.86 4.08 4.51
C ASN A 237 5.87 5.25 4.59
N ASP A 238 6.31 6.42 4.13
CA ASP A 238 5.50 7.64 4.16
C ASP A 238 4.20 7.50 3.35
N TYR A 239 4.25 6.76 2.24
CA TYR A 239 3.05 6.46 1.46
C TYR A 239 2.01 5.70 2.31
N GLY A 240 2.44 4.65 3.01
CA GLY A 240 1.56 3.87 3.88
C GLY A 240 0.95 4.71 5.01
N LYS A 241 1.77 5.54 5.65
CA LYS A 241 1.33 6.49 6.68
C LYS A 241 0.34 7.51 6.14
N ARG A 242 0.60 8.07 4.96
CA ARG A 242 -0.29 9.04 4.32
C ARG A 242 -1.64 8.42 3.96
N VAL A 243 -1.66 7.24 3.36
CA VAL A 243 -2.91 6.54 3.02
C VAL A 243 -3.72 6.20 4.26
N ALA A 244 -3.08 5.76 5.35
CA ALA A 244 -3.78 5.52 6.61
C ALA A 244 -4.43 6.79 7.18
N ARG A 245 -3.74 7.93 7.08
CA ARG A 245 -4.31 9.23 7.44
C ARG A 245 -5.48 9.61 6.54
N LEU A 246 -5.35 9.46 5.22
CA LEU A 246 -6.44 9.73 4.27
C LEU A 246 -7.68 8.85 4.54
N TYR A 247 -7.46 7.58 4.87
CA TYR A 247 -8.51 6.64 5.27
C TYR A 247 -9.26 7.11 6.53
N GLN A 248 -8.54 7.64 7.51
CA GLN A 248 -9.11 8.16 8.76
C GLN A 248 -9.84 9.50 8.57
N GLU A 249 -9.22 10.45 7.87
CA GLU A 249 -9.71 11.82 7.72
C GLU A 249 -10.83 11.93 6.67
N LYS A 250 -10.83 11.04 5.67
CA LYS A 250 -11.79 11.01 4.55
C LYS A 250 -11.95 12.41 3.92
N PRO A 251 -10.87 13.02 3.39
CA PRO A 251 -10.89 14.38 2.87
C PRO A 251 -11.82 14.58 1.65
N TRP A 252 -12.24 13.49 1.00
CA TRP A 252 -13.28 13.53 -0.04
C TRP A 252 -14.69 13.76 0.51
N ILE A 253 -14.90 13.65 1.82
CA ILE A 253 -16.15 14.03 2.52
C ILE A 253 -15.95 15.38 3.19
N ASN A 254 -14.85 15.52 3.93
CA ASN A 254 -14.52 16.72 4.72
C ASN A 254 -13.19 17.31 4.22
N PRO A 255 -13.19 18.12 3.15
CA PRO A 255 -11.97 18.68 2.61
C PRO A 255 -11.25 19.53 3.67
N PRO A 256 -9.93 19.39 3.85
CA PRO A 256 -9.19 20.17 4.84
C PRO A 256 -9.36 21.67 4.61
N SER A 257 -9.50 22.45 5.69
CA SER A 257 -9.70 23.91 5.62
C SER A 257 -8.58 24.65 4.87
N GLN A 258 -7.36 24.10 4.87
CA GLN A 258 -6.23 24.59 4.09
C GLN A 258 -6.43 24.52 2.56
N TYR A 259 -7.47 23.82 2.08
CA TYR A 259 -7.88 23.79 0.67
C TYR A 259 -9.09 24.67 0.35
N ASN A 260 -9.68 25.36 1.35
CA ASN A 260 -10.61 26.47 1.12
C ASN A 260 -9.85 27.71 0.64
N TYR A 261 -9.16 27.60 -0.50
CA TYR A 261 -8.70 28.75 -1.24
C TYR A 261 -9.77 29.10 -2.26
N ASN A 262 -10.32 30.30 -2.08
CA ASN A 262 -11.28 30.95 -2.97
C ASN A 262 -10.94 30.74 -4.46
N GLU A 263 -12.00 30.66 -5.26
CA GLU A 263 -12.12 30.36 -6.70
C GLU A 263 -11.18 31.14 -7.66
N GLY A 264 -9.86 30.99 -7.53
CA GLY A 264 -8.90 31.70 -8.42
C GLY A 264 -7.44 31.25 -8.40
N ALA A 265 -7.01 30.40 -7.47
CA ALA A 265 -5.61 29.95 -7.35
C ALA A 265 -5.19 28.63 -8.06
N PRO A 266 -6.06 27.76 -8.61
CA PRO A 266 -5.61 26.48 -9.19
C PRO A 266 -4.62 26.65 -10.34
N LEU A 267 -4.85 27.65 -11.21
CA LEU A 267 -4.01 27.88 -12.38
C LEU A 267 -2.61 28.34 -11.99
N LEU A 268 -2.47 29.17 -10.95
CA LEU A 268 -1.17 29.72 -10.56
C LEU A 268 -0.28 28.68 -9.86
N ASN A 269 -0.86 27.79 -9.05
CA ASN A 269 -0.12 26.68 -8.44
C ASN A 269 0.20 25.59 -9.45
N PHE A 270 -0.71 25.30 -10.40
CA PHE A 270 -0.43 24.45 -11.54
C PHE A 270 0.69 25.01 -12.41
N LEU A 271 0.66 26.31 -12.74
CA LEU A 271 1.72 26.99 -13.50
C LEU A 271 3.06 27.04 -12.74
N ARG A 272 3.06 27.23 -11.43
CA ARG A 272 4.27 27.16 -10.59
C ARG A 272 4.88 25.75 -10.59
N ALA A 273 4.05 24.72 -10.49
CA ALA A 273 4.51 23.33 -10.57
C ALA A 273 5.08 23.01 -11.98
N LEU A 274 4.45 23.52 -13.04
CA LEU A 274 4.92 23.39 -14.42
C LEU A 274 6.28 24.08 -14.65
N LEU A 275 6.42 25.32 -14.16
CA LEU A 275 7.65 26.10 -14.26
C LEU A 275 8.81 25.45 -13.50
N ILE A 276 8.57 24.86 -12.32
CA ILE A 276 9.64 24.18 -11.57
C ILE A 276 10.13 22.90 -12.29
N SER A 277 9.25 22.20 -13.02
CA SER A 277 9.63 20.97 -13.76
C SER A 277 10.42 21.24 -15.04
N THR A 278 10.22 22.37 -15.72
CA THR A 278 10.97 22.69 -16.94
C THR A 278 12.42 23.07 -16.65
N TYR A 279 12.70 23.68 -15.49
CA TYR A 279 14.06 24.04 -15.08
C TYR A 279 14.93 22.85 -14.66
N THR A 280 14.34 21.72 -14.27
CA THR A 280 15.09 20.54 -13.81
C THR A 280 15.36 19.50 -14.90
N LEU A 281 14.64 19.56 -16.03
CA LEU A 281 14.74 18.56 -17.11
C LEU A 281 15.48 19.03 -18.38
N CYS A 282 15.83 20.32 -18.51
CA CYS A 282 16.63 20.76 -19.68
C CYS A 282 17.44 22.04 -19.42
N PRO A 283 18.69 21.95 -18.93
CA PRO A 283 19.57 23.12 -18.82
C PRO A 283 20.05 23.65 -20.19
N SER A 284 19.93 22.86 -21.26
CA SER A 284 20.63 23.12 -22.54
C SER A 284 19.80 23.80 -23.61
N LEU A 285 18.60 24.32 -23.31
CA LEU A 285 17.76 25.05 -24.28
C LEU A 285 17.76 26.57 -24.09
N PHE A 286 18.51 27.10 -23.12
CA PHE A 286 18.65 28.55 -22.89
C PHE A 286 20.10 28.97 -22.59
N ALA A 287 21.07 28.38 -23.28
CA ALA A 287 22.39 28.97 -23.42
C ALA A 287 22.48 29.54 -24.83
N GLU A 288 22.42 30.88 -24.91
CA GLU A 288 22.92 31.65 -26.06
C GLU A 288 24.42 31.39 -26.28
#